data_AF-A0A931X910-F1
#
_entry.id   AF-A0A931X910-F1
#
_cell.length_a   1.000
_cell.length_b   1.000
_cell.length_c   1.000
_cell.angle_alpha   90.00
_cell.angle_beta   90.00
_cell.angle_gamma   90.00
#
_symmetry.space_group_name_H-M   'P 1'
#
loop_
_entity.id
_entity.type
_entity.pdbx_description
1 polymer ?
#
loop_
_entity_poly.entity_id
_entity_poly.type
_entity_poly.pdbx_seq_one_letter_code
_entity_poly.pdbx_strand_id
1 'polypeptide(L)'
;MRGVPIAVAAVAGVLCFTALGTAPFVDPPEGFHAALLAARAWDDALRRGPGAPRAGVLLVPPLVVFAAAAVLLGGAATGALTIPSGSLATVDVATRNLAARGGTPPSAPAHEWAPIVGSAAIIFGAATVSLVICTWRRALAPGLVTALAAMLAFLPVAGQGMAQFARTRSVAPIAAALLARLAPGDVVVHEGALENSGALLIALARPVRVVGGLQSNLAFGATLPDARDVFWDDDRMRAEWTAPGRQFLVSVVDPERSVVRSLPPGTVHHVVSANGRHLYSNRADAGPPTR
;
A
#
# COMPACT_ATOMS: atom_id res chain seq x y z
N MET A 1 31.78 -25.43 -21.65
CA MET A 1 31.56 -24.83 -20.32
C MET A 1 31.30 -23.30 -20.39
N ARG A 2 30.43 -22.81 -21.27
CA ARG A 2 30.17 -21.36 -21.48
C ARG A 2 28.77 -20.88 -21.08
N GLY A 3 27.94 -21.77 -20.49
CA GLY A 3 26.52 -21.46 -20.16
C GLY A 3 26.25 -21.06 -18.70
N VAL A 4 27.22 -21.26 -17.80
CA VAL A 4 27.11 -20.89 -16.38
C VAL A 4 27.06 -19.37 -16.15
N PRO A 5 27.84 -18.50 -16.86
CA PRO A 5 27.81 -17.07 -16.57
C PRO A 5 26.50 -16.38 -17.00
N ILE A 6 25.81 -16.90 -18.02
CA ILE A 6 24.54 -16.33 -18.52
C ILE A 6 23.37 -16.69 -17.59
N ALA A 7 23.35 -17.91 -17.05
CA ALA A 7 22.33 -18.33 -16.10
C ALA A 7 22.45 -17.58 -14.77
N VAL A 8 23.68 -17.34 -14.30
CA VAL A 8 23.94 -16.50 -13.13
C VAL A 8 23.57 -15.04 -13.40
N ALA A 9 23.83 -14.51 -14.60
CA ALA A 9 23.41 -13.16 -14.98
C ALA A 9 21.89 -13.01 -15.10
N ALA A 10 21.15 -14.04 -15.54
CA ALA A 10 19.70 -14.01 -15.64
C ALA A 10 19.02 -14.12 -14.27
N VAL A 11 19.54 -14.97 -13.38
CA VAL A 11 19.06 -15.07 -11.99
C VAL A 11 19.44 -13.82 -11.19
N ALA A 12 20.64 -13.28 -11.40
CA ALA A 12 21.05 -11.98 -10.86
C ALA A 12 20.20 -10.84 -11.43
N GLY A 13 19.79 -10.90 -12.71
CA GLY A 13 18.89 -9.93 -13.33
C GLY A 13 17.48 -9.97 -12.75
N VAL A 14 16.95 -11.15 -12.43
CA VAL A 14 15.67 -11.33 -11.74
C VAL A 14 15.75 -10.86 -10.29
N LEU A 15 16.84 -11.18 -9.58
CA LEU A 15 17.10 -10.71 -8.22
C LEU A 15 17.31 -9.19 -8.17
N CYS A 16 18.02 -8.62 -9.16
CA CYS A 16 18.14 -7.17 -9.36
C CYS A 16 16.78 -6.56 -9.67
N PHE A 17 15.93 -7.16 -10.50
CA PHE A 17 14.57 -6.65 -10.77
C PHE A 17 13.72 -6.59 -9.51
N THR A 18 13.86 -7.53 -8.57
CA THR A 18 13.18 -7.50 -7.27
C THR A 18 13.82 -6.52 -6.28
N ALA A 19 15.12 -6.23 -6.40
CA ALA A 19 15.85 -5.28 -5.54
C ALA A 19 15.85 -3.82 -6.06
N LEU A 20 15.58 -3.60 -7.36
CA LEU A 20 15.60 -2.28 -8.01
C LEU A 20 14.47 -1.35 -7.55
N GLY A 21 13.49 -1.84 -6.78
CA GLY A 21 12.49 -1.01 -6.12
C GLY A 21 13.05 -0.09 -5.01
N THR A 22 14.34 -0.20 -4.67
CA THR A 22 15.00 0.63 -3.65
C THR A 22 16.05 1.60 -4.19
N ALA A 23 16.32 1.64 -5.49
CA ALA A 23 17.33 2.52 -6.06
C ALA A 23 16.77 3.92 -6.35
N PRO A 24 17.42 5.01 -5.90
CA PRO A 24 16.97 6.37 -6.18
C PRO A 24 17.02 6.64 -7.69
N PHE A 25 15.96 7.29 -8.15
CA PHE A 25 15.56 7.55 -9.53
C PHE A 25 16.50 8.56 -10.24
N VAL A 26 17.75 8.19 -10.54
CA VAL A 26 18.75 9.16 -11.07
C VAL A 26 19.46 8.75 -12.37
N ASP A 27 19.28 7.55 -12.91
CA ASP A 27 19.79 7.18 -14.25
C ASP A 27 18.79 6.26 -14.98
N PRO A 28 18.83 6.09 -16.32
CA PRO A 28 18.02 5.05 -16.95
C PRO A 28 18.34 3.74 -16.23
N PRO A 29 17.35 3.14 -15.52
CA PRO A 29 17.64 2.11 -14.55
C PRO A 29 18.34 0.98 -15.29
N GLU A 30 19.42 0.42 -14.73
CA GLU A 30 20.21 -0.66 -15.33
C GLU A 30 19.32 -1.83 -15.84
N GLY A 31 18.13 -1.99 -15.26
CA GLY A 31 17.09 -2.91 -15.72
C GLY A 31 16.56 -2.66 -17.15
N PHE A 32 16.59 -1.44 -17.67
CA PHE A 32 16.17 -1.12 -19.05
C PHE A 32 17.11 -1.75 -20.08
N HIS A 33 18.42 -1.63 -19.88
CA HIS A 33 19.42 -2.24 -20.76
C HIS A 33 19.34 -3.77 -20.71
N ALA A 34 19.17 -4.34 -19.51
CA ALA A 34 18.98 -5.78 -19.34
C ALA A 34 17.71 -6.28 -20.05
N ALA A 35 16.60 -5.52 -20.00
CA ALA A 35 15.35 -5.87 -20.67
C ALA A 35 15.50 -5.87 -22.19
N LEU A 36 16.20 -4.88 -22.77
CA LEU A 36 16.47 -4.84 -24.21
C LEU A 36 17.37 -6.00 -24.66
N LEU A 37 18.38 -6.35 -23.88
CA LEU A 37 19.24 -7.52 -24.15
C LEU A 37 18.45 -8.84 -24.10
N ALA A 38 17.56 -8.99 -23.11
CA ALA A 38 16.68 -10.16 -23.02
C ALA A 38 15.72 -10.24 -24.21
N ALA A 39 15.11 -9.11 -24.60
CA ALA A 39 14.24 -9.03 -25.77
C ALA A 39 14.97 -9.41 -27.06
N ARG A 40 16.20 -8.91 -27.23
CA ARG A 40 17.05 -9.27 -28.38
C ARG A 40 17.38 -10.77 -28.39
N ALA A 41 17.72 -11.35 -27.25
CA ALA A 41 18.01 -12.78 -27.14
C ALA A 41 16.79 -13.66 -27.47
N TRP A 42 15.57 -13.23 -27.10
CA TRP A 42 14.33 -13.89 -27.50
C TRP A 42 14.07 -13.77 -29.01
N ASP A 43 14.26 -12.59 -29.62
CA ASP A 43 14.06 -12.39 -31.07
C ASP A 43 15.03 -13.25 -31.90
N ASP A 44 16.31 -13.28 -31.52
CA ASP A 44 17.32 -14.11 -32.20
C ASP A 44 17.00 -15.61 -32.08
N ALA A 45 16.48 -16.06 -30.94
CA ALA A 45 16.08 -17.45 -30.74
C ALA A 45 14.78 -17.82 -31.47
N LEU A 46 13.83 -16.90 -31.60
CA LEU A 46 12.62 -17.10 -32.40
C LEU A 46 12.93 -17.19 -33.90
N ARG A 47 13.86 -16.34 -34.38
CA ARG A 47 14.31 -16.33 -35.79
C ARG A 47 15.32 -17.43 -36.13
N ARG A 48 15.76 -18.21 -35.14
CA ARG A 48 16.82 -19.25 -35.27
C ARG A 48 18.13 -18.68 -35.81
N GLY A 49 18.53 -17.51 -35.34
CA GLY A 49 19.79 -16.87 -35.73
C GLY A 49 21.03 -17.68 -35.32
N PRO A 50 22.16 -17.54 -36.03
CA PRO A 50 23.41 -18.18 -35.66
C PRO A 50 23.86 -17.70 -34.27
N GLY A 51 24.15 -18.65 -33.36
CA GLY A 51 24.55 -18.34 -31.98
C GLY A 51 23.39 -18.10 -31.01
N ALA A 52 22.14 -18.27 -31.44
CA ALA A 52 20.98 -18.03 -30.59
C ALA A 52 20.96 -18.94 -29.33
N PRO A 53 20.58 -18.39 -28.15
CA PRO A 53 20.45 -19.18 -26.94
C PRO A 53 19.35 -20.24 -27.06
N ARG A 54 19.54 -21.37 -26.38
CA ARG A 54 18.57 -22.47 -26.39
C ARG A 54 17.26 -22.03 -25.73
N ALA A 55 16.13 -22.51 -26.26
CA ALA A 55 14.80 -22.23 -25.71
C ALA A 55 14.71 -22.44 -24.19
N GLY A 56 15.29 -23.52 -23.67
CA GLY A 56 15.31 -23.78 -22.22
C GLY A 56 16.04 -22.70 -21.42
N VAL A 57 17.15 -22.15 -21.92
CA VAL A 57 17.88 -21.06 -21.24
C VAL A 57 17.03 -19.80 -21.13
N LEU A 58 16.18 -19.55 -22.12
CA LEU A 58 15.31 -18.38 -22.19
C LEU A 58 14.01 -18.53 -21.41
N LEU A 59 13.53 -19.76 -21.20
CA LEU A 59 12.28 -20.06 -20.47
C LEU A 59 12.51 -20.37 -18.99
N VAL A 60 13.72 -20.77 -18.59
CA VAL A 60 14.03 -21.08 -17.18
C VAL A 60 13.84 -19.88 -16.24
N PRO A 61 14.31 -18.66 -16.56
CA PRO A 61 14.10 -17.52 -15.66
C PRO A 61 12.61 -17.21 -15.36
N PRO A 62 11.71 -17.04 -16.35
CA PRO A 62 10.29 -16.82 -16.05
C PRO A 62 9.65 -18.03 -15.37
N LEU A 63 10.08 -19.26 -15.70
CA LEU A 63 9.62 -20.47 -15.01
C LEU A 63 9.95 -20.43 -13.51
N VAL A 64 11.19 -20.08 -13.15
CA VAL A 64 11.62 -20.01 -11.74
C VAL A 64 10.82 -18.94 -10.99
N VAL A 65 10.63 -17.76 -11.59
CA VAL A 65 9.85 -16.67 -10.97
C VAL A 65 8.40 -17.09 -10.75
N PHE A 66 7.76 -17.68 -11.76
CA PHE A 66 6.37 -18.08 -11.65
C PHE A 66 6.18 -19.25 -10.68
N ALA A 67 7.11 -20.20 -10.66
CA ALA A 67 7.10 -21.30 -9.69
C ALA A 67 7.23 -20.78 -8.25
N ALA A 68 8.17 -19.86 -8.01
CA ALA A 68 8.33 -19.23 -6.70
C ALA A 68 7.07 -18.46 -6.29
N ALA A 69 6.50 -17.66 -7.19
CA ALA A 69 5.27 -16.93 -6.94
C ALA A 69 4.10 -17.89 -6.63
N ALA A 70 3.93 -18.96 -7.41
CA ALA A 70 2.89 -19.95 -7.21
C ALA A 70 3.01 -20.66 -5.84
N VAL A 71 4.23 -21.04 -5.44
CA VAL A 71 4.49 -21.68 -4.15
C VAL A 71 4.22 -20.73 -2.99
N LEU A 72 4.74 -19.50 -3.05
CA LEU A 72 4.56 -18.51 -1.98
C LEU A 72 3.09 -18.09 -1.83
N LEU A 73 2.41 -17.80 -2.93
CA LEU A 73 1.00 -17.39 -2.93
C LEU A 73 0.08 -18.57 -2.59
N GLY A 74 0.37 -19.77 -3.09
CA GLY A 74 -0.39 -20.98 -2.75
C GLY A 74 -0.24 -21.35 -1.27
N GLY A 75 0.98 -21.25 -0.73
CA GLY A 75 1.23 -21.43 0.70
C GLY A 75 0.49 -20.39 1.54
N ALA A 76 0.46 -19.13 1.11
CA ALA A 76 -0.29 -18.07 1.78
C ALA A 76 -1.82 -18.29 1.71
N ALA A 77 -2.34 -18.69 0.55
CA ALA A 77 -3.78 -18.94 0.34
C ALA A 77 -4.30 -20.12 1.16
N THR A 78 -3.47 -21.13 1.40
CA THR A 78 -3.80 -22.32 2.20
C THR A 78 -3.52 -22.15 3.69
N GLY A 79 -2.95 -21.01 4.10
CA GLY A 79 -2.52 -20.76 5.48
C GLY A 79 -1.25 -21.51 5.90
N ALA A 80 -0.60 -22.24 4.99
CA ALA A 80 0.69 -22.89 5.24
C ALA A 80 1.83 -21.88 5.42
N LEU A 81 1.71 -20.69 4.82
CA LEU A 81 2.59 -19.55 5.05
C LEU A 81 1.79 -18.42 5.68
N THR A 82 2.20 -18.00 6.87
CA THR A 82 1.63 -16.82 7.53
C THR A 82 2.19 -15.55 6.88
N ILE A 83 1.32 -14.68 6.36
CA ILE A 83 1.72 -13.32 5.99
C ILE A 83 1.87 -12.52 7.27
N PRO A 84 3.08 -12.04 7.63
CA PRO A 84 3.27 -11.29 8.87
C PRO A 84 2.39 -10.03 8.89
N SER A 85 1.77 -9.76 10.03
CA SER A 85 1.10 -8.48 10.30
C SER A 85 2.13 -7.36 10.19
N GLY A 86 2.00 -6.52 9.16
CA GLY A 86 2.99 -5.47 8.87
C GLY A 86 3.83 -5.69 7.61
N SER A 87 3.57 -6.73 6.83
CA SER A 87 4.13 -6.86 5.46
C SER A 87 3.85 -5.60 4.62
N LEU A 88 2.70 -4.94 4.81
CA LEU A 88 2.40 -3.64 4.18
C LEU A 88 3.29 -2.50 4.67
N ALA A 89 3.79 -2.54 5.91
CA ALA A 89 4.82 -1.61 6.37
C ALA A 89 6.07 -1.77 5.52
N THR A 90 6.47 -2.98 5.14
CA THR A 90 7.66 -3.16 4.29
C THR A 90 7.52 -2.64 2.86
N VAL A 91 6.35 -2.18 2.41
CA VAL A 91 6.17 -1.60 1.07
C VAL A 91 5.67 -0.16 1.09
N ASP A 92 5.25 0.35 2.25
CA ASP A 92 4.73 1.70 2.37
C ASP A 92 5.41 2.54 3.44
N VAL A 93 5.96 3.67 3.02
CA VAL A 93 6.72 4.60 3.88
C VAL A 93 5.87 5.18 5.00
N ALA A 94 4.61 5.55 4.75
CA ALA A 94 3.74 6.11 5.78
C ALA A 94 3.45 5.10 6.89
N THR A 95 3.19 3.84 6.53
CA THR A 95 3.00 2.73 7.45
C THR A 95 4.30 2.42 8.22
N ARG A 96 5.48 2.49 7.59
CA ARG A 96 6.77 2.36 8.31
C ARG A 96 6.96 3.46 9.33
N ASN A 97 6.73 4.70 8.92
CA ASN A 97 6.90 5.86 9.79
C ASN A 97 5.94 5.81 10.98
N LEU A 98 4.72 5.34 10.76
CA LEU A 98 3.74 5.10 11.81
C LEU A 98 4.22 4.01 12.78
N ALA A 99 4.64 2.86 12.25
CA ALA A 99 5.14 1.74 13.06
C ALA A 99 6.41 2.10 13.86
N ALA A 100 7.33 2.86 13.26
CA ALA A 100 8.54 3.35 13.94
C ALA A 100 8.23 4.27 15.13
N ARG A 101 7.04 4.87 15.16
CA ARG A 101 6.54 5.71 16.27
C ARG A 101 5.68 4.91 17.26
N GLY A 102 5.60 3.60 17.10
CA GLY A 102 4.78 2.70 17.91
C GLY A 102 3.28 2.80 17.62
N GLY A 103 2.89 3.34 16.46
CA GLY A 103 1.50 3.31 16.01
C GLY A 103 1.16 2.02 15.28
N THR A 104 -0.10 1.62 15.32
CA THR A 104 -0.59 0.37 14.75
C THR A 104 -0.98 0.56 13.29
N PRO A 105 -0.32 -0.11 12.31
CA PRO A 105 -0.66 -0.01 10.90
C PRO A 105 -2.15 -0.28 10.63
N PRO A 106 -2.83 0.55 9.81
CA PRO A 106 -4.09 0.13 9.23
C PRO A 106 -3.85 -1.13 8.40
N SER A 107 -4.56 -2.20 8.73
CA SER A 107 -4.49 -3.47 8.01
C SER A 107 -5.89 -4.02 7.79
N ALA A 108 -6.12 -4.56 6.60
CA ALA A 108 -7.31 -5.36 6.36
C ALA A 108 -7.13 -6.76 6.97
N PRO A 109 -8.21 -7.36 7.49
CA PRO A 109 -8.22 -8.77 7.87
C PRO A 109 -7.67 -9.68 6.76
N ALA A 110 -6.96 -10.74 7.14
CA ALA A 110 -6.35 -11.67 6.19
C ALA A 110 -7.36 -12.29 5.20
N HIS A 111 -8.60 -12.53 5.65
CA HIS A 111 -9.64 -13.12 4.80
C HIS A 111 -10.04 -12.22 3.61
N GLU A 112 -9.88 -10.90 3.72
CA GLU A 112 -10.16 -9.96 2.62
C GLU A 112 -9.11 -10.08 1.49
N TRP A 113 -7.91 -10.57 1.81
CA TRP A 113 -6.83 -10.81 0.84
C TRP A 113 -6.88 -12.19 0.21
N ALA A 114 -7.52 -13.17 0.86
CA ALA A 114 -7.60 -14.56 0.41
C ALA A 114 -8.02 -14.74 -1.06
N PRO A 115 -9.08 -14.08 -1.59
CA PRO A 115 -9.47 -14.26 -2.99
C PRO A 115 -8.41 -13.72 -3.97
N ILE A 116 -7.73 -12.63 -3.62
CA ILE A 116 -6.69 -12.00 -4.45
C ILE A 116 -5.47 -12.91 -4.50
N VAL A 117 -5.01 -13.37 -3.33
CA VAL A 117 -3.87 -14.28 -3.20
C VAL A 117 -4.14 -15.63 -3.88
N GLY A 118 -5.33 -16.19 -3.68
CA GLY A 118 -5.75 -17.45 -4.31
C GLY A 118 -5.81 -17.36 -5.84
N SER A 119 -6.39 -16.28 -6.38
CA SER A 119 -6.45 -16.05 -7.83
C SER A 119 -5.04 -15.93 -8.43
N ALA A 120 -4.15 -15.19 -7.77
CA ALA A 120 -2.76 -15.06 -8.21
C ALA A 120 -2.03 -16.42 -8.16
N ALA A 121 -2.24 -17.22 -7.10
CA ALA A 121 -1.67 -18.56 -6.99
C ALA A 121 -2.10 -19.48 -8.14
N ILE A 122 -3.38 -19.46 -8.52
CA ILE A 122 -3.92 -20.25 -9.64
C ILE A 122 -3.29 -19.83 -10.96
N ILE A 123 -3.22 -18.52 -11.23
CA ILE A 123 -2.63 -17.98 -12.47
C ILE A 123 -1.17 -18.40 -12.60
N PHE A 124 -0.35 -18.15 -11.58
CA PHE A 124 1.07 -18.49 -11.62
C PHE A 124 1.31 -20.01 -11.57
N GLY A 125 0.47 -20.78 -10.89
CA GLY A 125 0.53 -22.24 -10.89
C GLY A 125 0.27 -22.84 -12.27
N ALA A 126 -0.81 -22.42 -12.93
CA ALA A 126 -1.14 -22.87 -14.29
C ALA A 126 -0.07 -22.45 -15.32
N ALA A 127 0.46 -21.23 -15.19
CA ALA A 127 1.55 -20.73 -16.03
C ALA A 127 2.84 -21.52 -15.81
N THR A 128 3.16 -21.88 -14.56
CA THR A 128 4.33 -22.70 -14.21
C THR A 128 4.25 -24.07 -14.87
N VAL A 129 3.12 -24.79 -14.74
CA VAL A 129 2.94 -26.10 -15.38
C VAL A 129 3.10 -25.99 -16.91
N SER A 130 2.49 -24.97 -17.52
CA SER A 130 2.58 -24.72 -18.95
C SER A 130 4.01 -24.41 -19.41
N LEU A 131 4.77 -23.63 -18.62
CA LEU A 131 6.18 -23.33 -18.87
C LEU A 131 7.09 -24.55 -18.69
N VAL A 132 6.82 -25.43 -17.73
CA VAL A 132 7.53 -26.72 -17.60
C VAL A 132 7.36 -27.54 -18.88
N ILE A 133 6.11 -27.68 -19.37
CA ILE A 133 5.81 -28.40 -20.60
C ILE A 133 6.51 -27.75 -21.81
N CYS A 134 6.45 -26.42 -21.95
CA CYS A 134 7.11 -25.71 -23.05
C CYS A 134 8.64 -25.86 -23.00
N THR A 135 9.22 -25.82 -21.80
CA THR A 135 10.67 -26.02 -21.60
C THR A 135 11.09 -27.44 -21.98
N TRP A 136 10.33 -28.45 -21.55
CA TRP A 136 10.59 -29.85 -21.88
C TRP A 136 10.46 -30.13 -23.38
N ARG A 137 9.42 -29.59 -24.02
CA ARG A 137 9.20 -29.68 -25.47
C ARG A 137 10.09 -28.74 -26.30
N ARG A 138 10.93 -27.93 -25.65
CA ARG A 138 11.80 -26.90 -26.26
C ARG A 138 11.02 -25.92 -27.16
N ALA A 139 9.78 -25.63 -26.79
CA ALA A 139 8.85 -24.81 -27.57
C ALA A 139 8.87 -23.36 -27.07
N LEU A 140 9.79 -22.55 -27.62
CA LEU A 140 10.01 -21.16 -27.17
C LEU A 140 8.78 -20.26 -27.36
N ALA A 141 8.21 -20.23 -28.57
CA ALA A 141 7.08 -19.37 -28.90
C ALA A 141 5.86 -19.58 -27.96
N PRO A 142 5.33 -20.80 -27.75
CA PRO A 142 4.22 -21.00 -26.81
C PRO A 142 4.62 -20.73 -25.35
N GLY A 143 5.90 -20.93 -24.99
CA GLY A 143 6.40 -20.56 -23.66
C GLY A 143 6.33 -19.05 -23.42
N LEU A 144 6.75 -18.24 -24.40
CA LEU A 144 6.65 -16.78 -24.32
C LEU A 144 5.21 -16.30 -24.31
N VAL A 145 4.33 -16.91 -25.13
CA VAL A 145 2.89 -16.61 -25.12
C VAL A 145 2.28 -16.94 -23.77
N THR A 146 2.64 -18.08 -23.17
CA THR A 146 2.20 -18.46 -21.81
C THR A 146 2.65 -17.42 -20.78
N ALA A 147 3.92 -17.00 -20.84
CA ALA A 147 4.45 -16.00 -19.92
C ALA A 147 3.69 -14.67 -20.03
N LEU A 148 3.46 -14.19 -21.26
CA LEU A 148 2.68 -12.99 -21.53
C LEU A 148 1.23 -13.12 -21.06
N ALA A 149 0.58 -14.24 -21.36
CA ALA A 149 -0.81 -14.49 -20.97
C ALA A 149 -0.96 -14.49 -19.43
N ALA A 150 -0.01 -15.08 -18.70
CA ALA A 150 0.00 -15.07 -17.24
C ALA A 150 0.16 -13.66 -16.67
N MET A 151 1.07 -12.86 -17.24
CA MET A 151 1.26 -11.45 -16.83
C MET A 151 0.00 -10.63 -17.08
N LEU A 152 -0.66 -10.80 -18.24
CA LEU A 152 -1.90 -10.12 -18.56
C LEU A 152 -3.06 -10.57 -17.67
N ALA A 153 -3.17 -11.87 -17.38
CA ALA A 153 -4.18 -12.42 -16.48
C ALA A 153 -3.99 -11.96 -15.03
N PHE A 154 -2.74 -11.71 -14.60
CA PHE A 154 -2.44 -11.20 -13.27
C PHE A 154 -2.79 -9.70 -13.11
N LEU A 155 -2.80 -8.91 -14.19
CA LEU A 155 -3.06 -7.47 -14.13
C LEU A 155 -4.35 -7.07 -13.40
N PRO A 156 -5.53 -7.68 -13.66
CA PRO A 156 -6.74 -7.38 -12.90
C PRO A 156 -6.62 -7.78 -11.42
N VAL A 157 -5.92 -8.86 -11.10
CA VAL A 157 -5.68 -9.30 -9.71
C VAL A 157 -4.78 -8.31 -8.97
N ALA A 158 -3.74 -7.81 -9.63
CA ALA A 158 -2.90 -6.73 -9.10
C ALA A 158 -3.73 -5.44 -8.89
N GLY A 159 -4.62 -5.10 -9.82
CA GLY A 159 -5.56 -3.99 -9.68
C GLY A 159 -6.49 -4.14 -8.48
N GLN A 160 -7.02 -5.34 -8.24
CA GLN A 160 -7.83 -5.65 -7.05
C GLN A 160 -7.01 -5.53 -5.77
N GLY A 161 -5.76 -6.00 -5.76
CA GLY A 161 -4.82 -5.83 -4.65
C GLY A 161 -4.56 -4.36 -4.33
N MET A 162 -4.32 -3.55 -5.36
CA MET A 162 -4.14 -2.10 -5.22
C MET A 162 -5.43 -1.43 -4.71
N ALA A 163 -6.59 -1.83 -5.22
CA ALA A 163 -7.88 -1.31 -4.75
C ALA A 163 -8.14 -1.67 -3.28
N GLN A 164 -7.82 -2.90 -2.86
CA GLN A 164 -7.91 -3.34 -1.47
C GLN A 164 -6.97 -2.54 -0.57
N PHE A 165 -5.72 -2.35 -1.00
CA PHE A 165 -4.77 -1.50 -0.30
C PHE A 165 -5.29 -0.05 -0.17
N ALA A 166 -5.79 0.54 -1.26
CA ALA A 166 -6.37 1.87 -1.26
C ALA A 166 -7.58 1.97 -0.31
N ARG A 167 -8.43 0.93 -0.21
CA ARG A 167 -9.53 0.87 0.76
C ARG A 167 -9.02 0.95 2.19
N THR A 168 -7.98 0.20 2.56
CA THR A 168 -7.39 0.26 3.92
C THR A 168 -6.75 1.61 4.24
N ARG A 169 -6.35 2.36 3.22
CA ARG A 169 -5.81 3.73 3.35
C ARG A 169 -6.88 4.81 3.32
N SER A 170 -8.08 4.49 2.87
CA SER A 170 -9.09 5.50 2.58
C SER A 170 -9.59 6.19 3.84
N VAL A 171 -9.70 7.52 3.75
CA VAL A 171 -10.38 8.35 4.75
C VAL A 171 -11.88 8.48 4.48
N ALA A 172 -12.39 7.89 3.39
CA ALA A 172 -13.77 8.06 2.95
C ALA A 172 -14.83 7.74 4.03
N PRO A 173 -14.71 6.66 4.84
CA PRO A 173 -15.69 6.38 5.88
C PRO A 173 -15.74 7.49 6.96
N ILE A 174 -14.57 8.02 7.33
CA ILE A 174 -14.45 9.12 8.29
C ILE A 174 -15.00 10.42 7.70
N ALA A 175 -14.61 10.74 6.47
CA ALA A 175 -15.08 11.93 5.77
C ALA A 175 -16.60 11.93 5.59
N ALA A 176 -17.19 10.79 5.21
CA ALA A 176 -18.63 10.65 5.07
C ALA A 176 -19.35 10.86 6.42
N ALA A 177 -18.86 10.23 7.50
CA ALA A 177 -19.45 10.39 8.83
C ALA A 177 -19.36 11.84 9.35
N LEU A 178 -18.25 12.51 9.06
CA LEU A 178 -18.04 13.92 9.38
C LEU A 178 -18.95 14.84 8.57
N LEU A 179 -18.96 14.70 7.24
CA LEU A 179 -19.79 15.52 6.34
C LEU A 179 -21.28 15.38 6.64
N ALA A 180 -21.74 14.19 7.03
CA ALA A 180 -23.13 13.96 7.43
C ALA A 180 -23.55 14.76 8.68
N ARG A 181 -22.59 15.23 9.48
CA ARG A 181 -22.84 15.97 10.73
C ARG A 181 -22.46 17.43 10.64
N LEU A 182 -21.61 17.80 9.69
CA LEU A 182 -20.96 19.10 9.63
C LEU A 182 -21.98 20.22 9.36
N ALA A 183 -21.89 21.29 10.14
CA ALA A 183 -22.66 22.52 9.99
C ALA A 183 -21.72 23.72 9.78
N PRO A 184 -22.24 24.83 9.20
CA PRO A 184 -21.51 26.09 9.16
C PRO A 184 -21.10 26.53 10.58
N GLY A 185 -19.83 26.86 10.77
CA GLY A 185 -19.28 27.26 12.07
C GLY A 185 -18.63 26.14 12.88
N ASP A 186 -18.85 24.87 12.54
CA ASP A 186 -18.14 23.77 13.20
C ASP A 186 -16.64 23.84 12.92
N VAL A 187 -15.81 23.46 13.89
CA VAL A 187 -14.35 23.39 13.72
C VAL A 187 -13.92 21.94 13.54
N VAL A 188 -13.08 21.70 12.54
CA VAL A 188 -12.48 20.38 12.28
C VAL A 188 -11.01 20.45 12.62
N VAL A 189 -10.59 19.55 13.50
CA VAL A 189 -9.21 19.35 13.92
C VAL A 189 -8.76 17.97 13.45
N HIS A 190 -7.53 17.88 12.96
CA HIS A 190 -6.87 16.64 12.62
C HIS A 190 -5.69 16.43 13.58
N GLU A 191 -5.56 15.23 14.13
CA GLU A 191 -4.45 14.88 14.98
C GLU A 191 -3.44 14.00 14.24
N GLY A 192 -2.17 14.40 14.32
CA GLY A 192 -1.02 13.66 13.82
C GLY A 192 -0.60 14.06 12.40
N ALA A 193 -0.08 13.10 11.64
CA ALA A 193 0.44 13.33 10.29
C ALA A 193 -0.71 13.56 9.29
N LEU A 194 -1.04 14.83 9.03
CA LEU A 194 -2.12 15.25 8.14
C LEU A 194 -1.98 14.70 6.72
N GLU A 195 -0.77 14.49 6.22
CA GLU A 195 -0.51 13.93 4.89
C GLU A 195 -1.09 12.52 4.73
N ASN A 196 -1.23 11.75 5.82
CA ASN A 196 -1.87 10.43 5.80
C ASN A 196 -3.40 10.53 5.64
N SER A 197 -3.95 11.74 5.74
CA SER A 197 -5.36 12.05 5.57
C SER A 197 -5.59 13.17 4.54
N GLY A 198 -4.68 13.38 3.58
CA GLY A 198 -4.79 14.49 2.62
C GLY A 198 -6.11 14.54 1.83
N ALA A 199 -6.69 13.38 1.50
CA ALA A 199 -8.00 13.29 0.85
C ALA A 199 -9.16 13.89 1.69
N LEU A 200 -8.99 14.02 3.01
CA LEU A 200 -9.95 14.68 3.90
C LEU A 200 -10.05 16.17 3.58
N LEU A 201 -8.92 16.82 3.29
CA LEU A 201 -8.89 18.25 2.94
C LEU A 201 -9.65 18.52 1.64
N ILE A 202 -9.52 17.62 0.67
CA ILE A 202 -10.25 17.68 -0.60
C ILE A 202 -11.75 17.50 -0.36
N ALA A 203 -12.14 16.51 0.44
CA ALA A 203 -13.55 16.21 0.72
C ALA A 203 -14.25 17.32 1.52
N LEU A 204 -13.54 17.96 2.44
CA LEU A 204 -14.11 18.99 3.31
C LEU A 204 -14.19 20.37 2.64
N ALA A 205 -13.33 20.65 1.66
CA ALA A 205 -13.23 21.93 0.96
C ALA A 205 -13.19 23.15 1.91
N ARG A 206 -12.62 22.98 3.11
CA ARG A 206 -12.51 24.02 4.15
C ARG A 206 -11.24 23.82 4.99
N PRO A 207 -10.77 24.86 5.69
CA PRO A 207 -9.60 24.76 6.54
C PRO A 207 -9.78 23.72 7.66
N VAL A 208 -8.72 22.97 7.92
CA VAL A 208 -8.60 22.02 9.03
C VAL A 208 -7.45 22.47 9.92
N ARG A 209 -7.66 22.42 11.23
CA ARG A 209 -6.64 22.69 12.24
C ARG A 209 -5.89 21.40 12.54
N VAL A 210 -4.63 21.48 12.94
CA VAL A 210 -3.78 20.30 13.15
C VAL A 210 -3.22 20.31 14.56
N VAL A 211 -3.40 19.24 15.31
CA VAL A 211 -2.76 19.02 16.61
C VAL A 211 -1.72 17.90 16.49
N GLY A 212 -0.57 18.04 17.14
CA GLY A 212 0.51 17.07 17.01
C GLY A 212 1.18 17.01 15.63
N GLY A 213 1.06 18.07 14.81
CA GLY A 213 1.58 18.14 13.44
C GLY A 213 3.11 18.26 13.30
N LEU A 214 3.84 18.41 14.41
CA LEU A 214 5.32 18.58 14.46
C LEU A 214 6.11 17.31 14.11
N GLN A 215 5.42 16.24 13.75
CA GLN A 215 6.00 14.92 13.68
C GLN A 215 6.38 14.48 12.26
N SER A 216 5.86 15.13 11.21
CA SER A 216 5.92 14.57 9.85
C SER A 216 6.21 15.61 8.76
N ASN A 217 5.75 15.43 7.51
CA ASN A 217 6.12 16.28 6.37
C ASN A 217 5.84 17.77 6.60
N LEU A 218 4.86 18.09 7.47
CA LEU A 218 4.48 19.46 7.82
C LEU A 218 5.23 20.01 9.05
N ALA A 219 6.12 19.23 9.67
CA ALA A 219 6.80 19.61 10.91
C ALA A 219 7.56 20.93 10.78
N PHE A 220 8.30 21.09 9.68
CA PHE A 220 9.02 22.34 9.43
C PHE A 220 8.06 23.54 9.31
N GLY A 221 7.01 23.40 8.49
CA GLY A 221 6.00 24.45 8.30
C GLY A 221 5.26 24.82 9.59
N ALA A 222 5.02 23.84 10.47
CA ALA A 222 4.37 24.04 11.76
C ALA A 222 5.20 24.88 12.76
N THR A 223 6.50 25.04 12.55
CA THR A 223 7.36 25.86 13.43
C THR A 223 7.30 27.36 13.09
N LEU A 224 6.71 27.73 11.95
CA LEU A 224 6.62 29.12 11.53
C LEU A 224 5.66 29.91 12.43
N PRO A 225 5.93 31.19 12.73
CA PRO A 225 5.05 32.02 13.57
C PRO A 225 3.60 32.07 13.07
N ASP A 226 3.42 32.22 11.76
CA ASP A 226 2.10 32.31 11.11
C ASP A 226 1.33 30.99 11.13
N ALA A 227 2.02 29.87 11.39
CA ALA A 227 1.43 28.55 11.42
C ALA A 227 0.66 28.28 12.72
N ARG A 228 0.84 29.10 13.77
CA ARG A 228 0.23 28.88 15.10
C ARG A 228 -1.30 28.84 15.08
N ASP A 229 -1.93 29.52 14.13
CA ASP A 229 -3.39 29.48 13.98
C ASP A 229 -3.90 28.20 13.33
N VAL A 230 -3.05 27.48 12.60
CA VAL A 230 -3.39 26.21 11.97
C VAL A 230 -2.92 25.04 12.83
N PHE A 231 -1.71 25.12 13.39
CA PHE A 231 -1.08 24.10 14.20
C PHE A 231 -1.24 24.41 15.68
N TRP A 232 -2.07 23.62 16.35
CA TRP A 232 -2.39 23.75 17.75
C TRP A 232 -1.51 22.84 18.59
N ASP A 233 -1.20 23.30 19.80
CA ASP A 233 -0.70 22.45 20.87
C ASP A 233 -1.86 21.83 21.66
N ASP A 234 -1.54 20.94 22.58
CA ASP A 234 -2.52 20.21 23.40
C ASP A 234 -3.34 21.17 24.29
N ASP A 235 -2.73 22.28 24.74
CA ASP A 235 -3.38 23.26 25.60
C ASP A 235 -4.41 24.08 24.83
N ARG A 236 -4.06 24.57 23.62
CA ARG A 236 -5.00 25.24 22.72
C ARG A 236 -6.12 24.29 22.30
N MET A 237 -5.79 23.04 21.99
CA MET A 237 -6.80 22.02 21.67
C MET A 237 -7.79 21.84 22.82
N ARG A 238 -7.31 21.76 24.07
CA ARG A 238 -8.18 21.63 25.25
C ARG A 238 -9.06 22.86 25.47
N ALA A 239 -8.49 24.05 25.35
CA ALA A 239 -9.22 25.31 25.50
C ALA A 239 -10.34 25.41 24.45
N GLU A 240 -10.00 25.18 23.18
CA GLU A 240 -10.97 25.15 22.08
C GLU A 240 -12.02 24.08 22.34
N TRP A 241 -11.67 22.84 22.72
CA TRP A 241 -12.62 21.73 22.93
C TRP A 241 -13.76 22.08 23.90
N THR A 242 -13.45 22.87 24.92
CA THR A 242 -14.41 23.35 25.93
C THR A 242 -15.16 24.62 25.54
N ALA A 243 -14.70 25.33 24.51
CA ALA A 243 -15.29 26.58 24.06
C ALA A 243 -16.70 26.35 23.47
N PRO A 244 -17.56 27.39 23.48
CA PRO A 244 -18.87 27.33 22.84
C PRO A 244 -18.75 27.03 21.34
N GLY A 245 -19.20 25.86 20.93
CA GLY A 245 -19.16 25.44 19.53
C GLY A 245 -19.11 23.92 19.43
N ARG A 246 -19.30 23.41 18.21
CA ARG A 246 -19.09 21.99 17.95
C ARG A 246 -17.74 21.79 17.25
N GLN A 247 -17.00 20.82 17.76
CA GLN A 247 -15.67 20.47 17.29
C GLN A 247 -15.61 19.00 16.97
N PHE A 248 -14.96 18.70 15.85
CA PHE A 248 -14.65 17.36 15.42
C PHE A 248 -13.15 17.16 15.46
N LEU A 249 -12.73 16.01 15.99
CA LEU A 249 -11.34 15.57 15.97
C LEU A 249 -11.23 14.32 15.12
N VAL A 250 -10.45 14.40 14.04
CA VAL A 250 -10.04 13.24 13.25
C VAL A 250 -8.64 12.83 13.67
N SER A 251 -8.52 11.73 14.40
CA SER A 251 -7.23 11.22 14.86
C SER A 251 -6.74 10.06 14.01
N VAL A 252 -5.46 10.08 13.64
CA VAL A 252 -4.72 8.93 13.08
C VAL A 252 -3.79 8.29 14.11
N VAL A 253 -3.87 8.75 15.36
CA VAL A 253 -3.07 8.28 16.49
C VAL A 253 -3.91 7.28 17.28
N ASP A 254 -3.24 6.29 17.85
CA ASP A 254 -3.90 5.32 18.73
C ASP A 254 -4.57 6.05 19.92
N PRO A 255 -5.80 5.68 20.32
CA PRO A 255 -6.51 6.32 21.43
C PRO A 255 -5.69 6.41 22.73
N GLU A 256 -4.79 5.46 22.99
CA GLU A 256 -3.92 5.48 24.19
C GLU A 256 -2.88 6.60 24.18
N ARG A 257 -2.55 7.13 23.00
CA ARG A 257 -1.54 8.19 22.78
C ARG A 257 -2.15 9.48 22.26
N SER A 258 -3.47 9.49 22.01
CA SER A 258 -4.17 10.63 21.46
C SER A 258 -4.35 11.75 22.50
N VAL A 259 -4.37 13.00 22.01
CA VAL A 259 -4.75 14.21 22.74
C VAL A 259 -6.09 14.07 23.45
N VAL A 260 -6.97 13.17 22.96
CA VAL A 260 -8.24 12.80 23.59
C VAL A 260 -8.10 12.49 25.08
N ARG A 261 -6.99 11.86 25.50
CA ARG A 261 -6.75 11.54 26.91
C ARG A 261 -6.55 12.76 27.81
N SER A 262 -6.16 13.88 27.21
CA SER A 262 -5.96 15.15 27.92
C SER A 262 -7.21 16.04 27.91
N LEU A 263 -8.27 15.63 27.20
CA LEU A 263 -9.53 16.35 27.13
C LEU A 263 -10.43 16.02 28.33
N PRO A 264 -11.35 16.93 28.72
CA PRO A 264 -12.22 16.70 29.87
C PRO A 264 -13.07 15.43 29.73
N PRO A 265 -13.05 14.53 30.73
CA PRO A 265 -13.87 13.32 30.71
C PRO A 265 -15.35 13.64 30.51
N GLY A 266 -16.06 12.81 29.73
CA GLY A 266 -17.49 13.00 29.44
C GLY A 266 -17.81 14.02 28.35
N THR A 267 -16.82 14.78 27.85
CA THR A 267 -16.99 15.68 26.70
C THR A 267 -16.54 15.07 25.38
N VAL A 268 -15.89 13.90 25.41
CA VAL A 268 -15.41 13.22 24.21
C VAL A 268 -16.40 12.14 23.82
N HIS A 269 -17.04 12.34 22.67
CA HIS A 269 -17.97 11.38 22.09
C HIS A 269 -17.33 10.75 20.86
N HIS A 270 -17.09 9.43 20.92
CA HIS A 270 -16.64 8.67 19.77
C HIS A 270 -17.78 8.51 18.76
N VAL A 271 -17.52 8.82 17.49
CA VAL A 271 -18.51 8.78 16.42
C VAL A 271 -18.32 7.53 15.56
N VAL A 272 -17.11 7.32 15.04
CA VAL A 272 -16.78 6.17 14.20
C VAL A 272 -15.28 5.90 14.21
N SER A 273 -14.89 4.63 14.08
CA SER A 273 -13.52 4.21 13.80
C SER A 273 -13.48 3.48 12.46
N ALA A 274 -12.54 3.84 11.59
CA ALA A 274 -12.34 3.14 10.32
C ALA A 274 -10.89 3.29 9.86
N ASN A 275 -10.30 2.22 9.32
CA ASN A 275 -9.00 2.27 8.64
C ASN A 275 -7.88 2.92 9.49
N GLY A 276 -7.81 2.58 10.79
CA GLY A 276 -6.82 3.12 11.72
C GLY A 276 -7.02 4.60 12.07
N ARG A 277 -8.23 5.12 11.85
CA ARG A 277 -8.59 6.51 12.16
C ARG A 277 -9.84 6.55 13.03
N HIS A 278 -9.93 7.58 13.84
CA HIS A 278 -11.01 7.79 14.80
C HIS A 278 -11.61 9.18 14.62
N LEU A 279 -12.94 9.26 14.58
CA LEU A 279 -13.68 10.51 14.60
C LEU A 279 -14.29 10.69 15.99
N TYR A 280 -13.98 11.83 16.61
CA TYR A 280 -14.56 12.26 17.87
C TYR A 280 -15.30 13.58 17.71
N SER A 281 -16.26 13.83 18.59
CA SER A 281 -17.01 15.08 18.71
C SER A 281 -17.00 15.55 20.16
N ASN A 282 -16.96 16.87 20.37
CA ASN A 282 -17.10 17.46 21.71
C ASN A 282 -18.56 17.49 22.22
N ARG A 283 -19.52 17.12 21.36
CA ARG A 283 -20.95 17.02 21.65
C ARG A 283 -21.48 15.65 21.27
N ALA A 284 -22.38 15.11 22.08
CA ALA A 284 -23.08 13.88 21.74
C ALA A 284 -23.90 14.10 20.45
N ASP A 285 -23.90 13.09 19.58
CA ASP A 285 -24.88 13.03 18.50
C ASP A 285 -26.27 12.91 19.15
N ALA A 286 -27.25 13.68 18.66
CA ALA A 286 -28.64 13.31 18.88
C ALA A 286 -28.81 11.92 18.26
N GLY A 287 -29.21 10.93 19.05
CA GLY A 287 -29.42 9.56 18.56
C GLY A 287 -30.32 9.53 17.32
N PRO A 288 -30.26 8.46 16.50
CA PRO A 288 -31.12 8.35 15.34
C PRO A 288 -32.58 8.59 15.75
N PRO A 289 -33.38 9.34 14.98
CA PRO A 289 -34.79 9.54 15.30
C PRO A 289 -35.42 8.16 15.43
N THR A 290 -35.93 7.86 16.62
CA THR A 290 -36.79 6.71 16.87
C THR A 290 -37.96 6.82 15.89
N ARG A 291 -38.01 5.92 14.92
CA ARG A 291 -39.19 5.72 14.08
C ARG A 291 -40.25 4.98 14.87
#